data_AF-A0A5M4B7B4-F1
#
_entry.id   AF-A0A5M4B7B4-F1
#
_cell.length_a   1.000
_cell.length_b   1.000
_cell.length_c   1.000
_cell.angle_alpha   90.00
_cell.angle_beta   90.00
_cell.angle_gamma   90.00
#
_symmetry.space_group_name_H-M   'P 1'
#
loop_
_entity.id
_entity.type
_entity.pdbx_description
1 polymer ?
#
loop_
_entity_poly.entity_id
_entity_poly.type
_entity_poly.pdbx_seq_one_letter_code
_entity_poly.pdbx_strand_id
1 'polypeptide(L)'
;MKEKTNAQVAFDETIKAVYDLLKPIGFKKKALNFYRIKNDVCQLINIQKSLYNSNESITFTINIGVDIAKTDNNFPPMTHFHIRERIGNIKKNEDFWYAFDEIQDIFTRKQKYQSERQLVLEDIEKYALPFLDKFTNQNDIEHFYK
;
A
#
# COMPACT_ATOMS: atom_id res chain seq x y z
N MET A 1 24.71 -1.89 -15.05
CA MET A 1 23.57 -2.16 -14.14
C MET A 1 23.09 -3.58 -14.43
N LYS A 2 22.76 -4.38 -13.42
CA LYS A 2 22.12 -5.69 -13.65
C LYS A 2 20.70 -5.45 -14.21
N GLU A 3 20.31 -6.25 -15.19
CA GLU A 3 18.96 -6.25 -15.73
C GLU A 3 17.96 -6.65 -14.65
N LYS A 4 16.75 -6.06 -14.66
CA LYS A 4 15.69 -6.40 -13.72
C LYS A 4 15.05 -7.74 -14.10
N THR A 5 14.74 -8.55 -13.10
CA THR A 5 13.93 -9.77 -13.30
C THR A 5 12.49 -9.42 -13.66
N ASN A 6 11.72 -10.42 -14.12
CA ASN A 6 10.31 -10.20 -14.43
C ASN A 6 9.50 -9.84 -13.17
N ALA A 7 9.82 -10.45 -12.03
CA ALA A 7 9.21 -10.10 -10.74
C ALA A 7 9.46 -8.65 -10.34
N GLN A 8 10.69 -8.13 -10.54
CA GLN A 8 11.02 -6.71 -10.27
C GLN A 8 10.25 -5.75 -11.17
N VAL A 9 10.15 -6.08 -12.47
CA VAL A 9 9.37 -5.27 -13.43
C VAL A 9 7.90 -5.27 -13.03
N ALA A 10 7.31 -6.42 -12.71
CA ALA A 10 5.91 -6.54 -12.31
C ALA A 10 5.58 -5.76 -11.02
N PHE A 11 6.48 -5.83 -10.03
CA PHE A 11 6.35 -5.02 -8.82
C PHE A 11 6.36 -3.52 -9.14
N ASP A 12 7.34 -3.04 -9.92
CA ASP A 12 7.45 -1.63 -10.27
C ASP A 12 6.24 -1.12 -11.07
N GLU A 13 5.73 -1.91 -12.01
CA GLU A 13 4.48 -1.63 -12.73
C GLU A 13 3.29 -1.54 -11.78
N THR A 14 3.23 -2.41 -10.78
CA THR A 14 2.17 -2.39 -9.76
C THR A 14 2.25 -1.12 -8.91
N ILE A 15 3.45 -0.72 -8.47
CA ILE A 15 3.64 0.54 -7.74
C ILE A 15 3.27 1.77 -8.59
N LYS A 16 3.51 1.72 -9.90
CA LYS A 16 3.06 2.77 -10.82
C LYS A 16 1.54 2.81 -10.91
N ALA A 17 0.89 1.66 -11.11
CA ALA A 17 -0.57 1.58 -11.18
C ALA A 17 -1.25 2.04 -9.88
N VAL A 18 -0.69 1.67 -8.72
CA VAL A 18 -1.15 2.18 -7.41
C VAL A 18 -1.03 3.70 -7.35
N TYR A 19 0.07 4.29 -7.84
CA TYR A 19 0.18 5.74 -7.87
C TYR A 19 -0.85 6.39 -8.80
N ASP A 20 -1.06 5.83 -9.98
CA ASP A 20 -2.01 6.34 -10.97
C ASP A 20 -3.46 6.28 -10.43
N LEU A 21 -3.78 5.26 -9.60
CA LEU A 21 -5.05 5.16 -8.86
C LEU A 21 -5.18 6.25 -7.77
N LEU A 22 -4.12 6.47 -6.98
CA LEU A 22 -4.19 7.31 -5.77
C LEU A 22 -3.97 8.80 -6.05
N LYS A 23 -3.23 9.15 -7.10
CA LYS A 23 -2.88 10.54 -7.43
C LYS A 23 -4.11 11.43 -7.68
N PRO A 24 -5.15 11.01 -8.45
CA PRO A 24 -6.34 11.84 -8.70
C PRO A 24 -7.11 12.21 -7.43
N ILE A 25 -7.02 11.40 -6.38
CA ILE A 25 -7.72 11.60 -5.10
C ILE A 25 -6.81 12.23 -4.02
N GLY A 26 -5.73 12.91 -4.46
CA GLY A 26 -4.92 13.79 -3.62
C GLY A 26 -3.69 13.14 -2.97
N PHE A 27 -3.38 11.87 -3.24
CA PHE A 27 -2.16 11.27 -2.70
C PHE A 27 -0.90 11.74 -3.42
N LYS A 28 0.13 12.04 -2.63
CA LYS A 28 1.51 12.28 -3.04
C LYS A 28 2.36 11.04 -2.75
N LYS A 29 3.25 10.68 -3.67
CA LYS A 29 4.14 9.51 -3.52
C LYS A 29 5.52 9.92 -3.02
N LYS A 30 6.05 9.18 -2.06
CA LYS A 30 7.45 9.24 -1.58
C LYS A 30 7.98 7.80 -1.46
N ALA A 31 8.69 7.35 -2.49
CA ALA A 31 9.12 5.95 -2.65
C ALA A 31 7.92 4.98 -2.61
N LEU A 32 7.86 4.10 -1.60
CA LEU A 32 6.76 3.14 -1.38
C LEU A 32 5.68 3.66 -0.42
N ASN A 33 5.70 4.94 -0.11
CA ASN A 33 4.71 5.60 0.72
C ASN A 33 3.82 6.50 -0.13
N PHE A 34 2.52 6.47 0.14
CA PHE A 34 1.52 7.30 -0.50
C PHE A 34 0.78 8.06 0.59
N TYR A 35 0.92 9.38 0.62
CA TYR A 35 0.36 10.23 1.66
C TYR A 35 -0.70 11.18 1.11
N ARG A 36 -1.76 11.45 1.86
CA ARG A 36 -2.61 12.63 1.67
C ARG A 36 -2.94 13.28 3.00
N ILE A 37 -3.27 14.56 2.96
CA ILE A 37 -3.92 15.26 4.07
C ILE A 37 -5.36 15.50 3.65
N LYS A 38 -6.32 15.09 4.49
CA LYS A 38 -7.76 15.29 4.28
C LYS A 38 -8.37 15.69 5.61
N ASN A 39 -8.98 16.88 5.71
CA ASN A 39 -9.58 17.41 6.95
C ASN A 39 -8.62 17.36 8.16
N ASP A 40 -7.39 17.87 8.00
CA ASP A 40 -6.33 17.83 9.02
C ASP A 40 -5.91 16.42 9.49
N VAL A 41 -6.36 15.37 8.80
CA VAL A 41 -5.93 13.99 9.00
C VAL A 41 -4.88 13.62 7.97
N CYS A 42 -3.68 13.25 8.43
CA CYS A 42 -2.64 12.65 7.61
C CYS A 42 -2.94 11.15 7.43
N GLN A 43 -3.03 10.74 6.18
CA GLN A 43 -3.35 9.36 5.79
C GLN A 43 -2.20 8.78 4.98
N LEU A 44 -1.82 7.54 5.29
CA LEU A 44 -0.72 6.83 4.65
C LEU A 44 -1.20 5.46 4.13
N ILE A 45 -0.80 5.15 2.90
CA ILE A 45 -0.72 3.78 2.38
C ILE A 45 0.76 3.49 2.14
N ASN A 46 1.32 2.50 2.82
CA ASN A 46 2.70 2.07 2.70
C ASN A 46 2.77 0.66 2.12
N ILE A 47 3.58 0.47 1.06
CA ILE A 47 3.88 -0.84 0.52
C ILE A 47 5.13 -1.37 1.21
N GLN A 48 4.96 -2.33 2.13
CA GLN A 48 6.06 -2.93 2.88
C GLN A 48 6.51 -4.22 2.20
N LYS A 49 7.74 -4.21 1.68
CA LYS A 49 8.42 -5.42 1.20
C LYS A 49 8.77 -6.35 2.35
N SER A 50 8.69 -7.66 2.09
CA SER A 50 9.23 -8.68 3.00
C SER A 50 10.75 -8.57 3.09
N LEU A 51 11.29 -8.94 4.26
CA LEU A 51 12.74 -9.08 4.48
C LEU A 51 13.32 -10.31 3.75
N TYR A 52 12.47 -11.27 3.39
CA TYR A 52 12.88 -12.52 2.73
C TYR A 52 12.79 -12.46 1.21
N ASN A 53 12.72 -11.25 0.64
CA ASN A 53 12.65 -11.06 -0.80
C ASN A 53 13.96 -11.41 -1.50
N SER A 54 13.83 -11.90 -2.73
CA SER A 54 14.91 -12.00 -3.69
C SER A 54 14.57 -11.15 -4.92
N ASN A 55 15.46 -11.11 -5.91
CA ASN A 55 15.11 -10.49 -7.19
C ASN A 55 14.05 -11.30 -7.93
N GLU A 56 13.99 -12.63 -7.72
CA GLU A 56 13.07 -13.53 -8.42
C GLU A 56 11.77 -13.77 -7.65
N SER A 57 11.68 -13.40 -6.38
CA SER A 57 10.45 -13.48 -5.60
C SER A 57 10.31 -12.23 -4.74
N ILE A 58 9.31 -11.42 -5.09
CA ILE A 58 8.97 -10.20 -4.39
C ILE A 58 7.62 -10.39 -3.73
N THR A 59 7.66 -10.46 -2.41
CA THR A 59 6.51 -10.46 -1.53
C THR A 59 6.41 -9.14 -0.78
N PHE A 60 5.18 -8.66 -0.62
CA PHE A 60 4.91 -7.41 0.08
C PHE A 60 3.50 -7.42 0.67
N THR A 61 3.27 -6.51 1.60
CA THR A 61 1.96 -6.24 2.19
C THR A 61 1.66 -4.75 2.07
N ILE A 62 0.44 -4.36 2.48
CA ILE A 62 0.02 -2.97 2.53
C ILE A 62 -0.30 -2.60 3.97
N ASN A 63 0.36 -1.55 4.43
CA ASN A 63 0.16 -0.92 5.72
C ASN A 63 -0.65 0.37 5.52
N ILE A 64 -1.62 0.61 6.39
CA ILE A 64 -2.48 1.79 6.41
C ILE A 64 -2.22 2.56 7.70
N GLY A 65 -1.89 3.84 7.58
CA GLY A 65 -1.61 4.73 8.71
C GLY A 65 -2.59 5.90 8.76
N VAL A 66 -3.08 6.24 9.96
CA VAL A 66 -3.88 7.46 10.20
C VAL A 66 -3.35 8.21 11.43
N ASP A 67 -3.15 9.51 11.28
CA ASP A 67 -2.71 10.40 12.35
C ASP A 67 -3.19 11.83 12.08
N ILE A 68 -3.12 12.71 13.07
CA ILE A 68 -3.36 14.15 12.88
C ILE A 68 -2.18 14.77 12.12
N ALA A 69 -2.50 15.60 11.13
CA ALA A 69 -1.50 16.33 10.38
C ALA A 69 -0.80 17.36 11.28
N LYS A 70 0.47 17.11 11.59
CA LYS A 70 1.31 18.06 12.34
C LYS A 70 2.04 18.97 11.35
N THR A 71 1.40 20.10 10.99
CA THR A 71 1.89 21.11 10.03
C THR A 71 2.20 20.59 8.62
N ASP A 72 1.98 21.44 7.61
CA ASP A 72 2.15 21.04 6.22
C ASP A 72 3.61 20.69 5.92
N ASN A 73 3.83 19.42 5.52
CA ASN A 73 5.00 18.85 4.83
C ASN A 73 5.89 17.86 5.59
N ASN A 74 5.64 17.55 6.87
CA ASN A 74 6.39 16.48 7.53
C ASN A 74 5.60 15.17 7.53
N PHE A 75 5.72 14.41 6.44
CA PHE A 75 5.16 13.05 6.36
C PHE A 75 6.05 12.08 7.15
N PRO A 76 5.57 11.53 8.29
CA PRO A 76 6.37 10.65 9.10
C PRO A 76 6.44 9.24 8.50
N PRO A 77 7.39 8.39 8.95
CA PRO A 77 7.34 6.97 8.64
C PRO A 77 6.12 6.30 9.29
N MET A 78 5.70 5.15 8.75
CA MET A 78 4.57 4.34 9.27
C MET A 78 4.62 4.11 10.78
N THR A 79 5.82 3.97 11.36
CA THR A 79 6.02 3.68 12.78
C THR A 79 5.50 4.77 13.72
N HIS A 80 5.35 6.01 13.26
CA HIS A 80 4.93 7.14 14.09
C HIS A 80 3.42 7.45 13.99
N PHE A 81 2.68 6.75 13.13
CA PHE A 81 1.23 6.94 13.03
C PHE A 81 0.52 6.37 14.27
N HIS A 82 -0.53 7.06 14.72
CA HIS A 82 -1.34 6.63 15.86
C HIS A 82 -2.11 5.34 15.54
N ILE A 83 -2.85 5.35 14.42
CA ILE A 83 -3.55 4.17 13.91
C ILE A 83 -2.69 3.52 12.85
N ARG A 84 -2.49 2.21 12.99
CA ARG A 84 -1.67 1.40 12.09
C ARG A 84 -2.34 0.06 11.87
N GLU A 85 -2.85 -0.15 10.67
CA GLU A 85 -3.47 -1.41 10.28
C GLU A 85 -2.76 -2.03 9.09
N ARG A 86 -2.80 -3.36 8.99
CA ARG A 86 -2.42 -4.08 7.77
C ARG A 86 -3.67 -4.34 6.95
N ILE A 87 -3.55 -4.32 5.63
CA ILE A 87 -4.68 -4.54 4.74
C ILE A 87 -5.34 -5.90 4.97
N GLY A 88 -4.56 -6.93 5.33
CA GLY A 88 -5.06 -8.24 5.71
C GLY A 88 -6.03 -8.18 6.89
N ASN A 89 -5.68 -7.42 7.94
CA ASN A 89 -6.55 -7.22 9.10
C ASN A 89 -7.88 -6.58 8.71
N ILE A 90 -7.84 -5.54 7.86
CA ILE A 90 -9.03 -4.82 7.40
C ILE A 90 -9.91 -5.71 6.51
N LYS A 91 -9.28 -6.46 5.60
CA LYS A 91 -9.97 -7.27 4.58
C LYS A 91 -10.63 -8.52 5.16
N LYS A 92 -9.93 -9.22 6.06
CA LYS A 92 -10.28 -10.59 6.46
C LYS A 92 -9.80 -10.99 7.87
N ASN A 93 -9.32 -10.02 8.66
CA ASN A 93 -8.80 -10.24 10.01
C ASN A 93 -7.66 -11.29 10.09
N GLU A 94 -6.84 -11.37 9.05
CA GLU A 94 -5.66 -12.24 9.01
C GLU A 94 -4.55 -11.58 8.18
N ASP A 95 -3.30 -11.97 8.41
CA ASP A 95 -2.19 -11.41 7.64
C ASP A 95 -2.30 -11.78 6.15
N PHE A 96 -1.93 -10.84 5.28
CA PHE A 96 -2.03 -11.02 3.84
C PHE A 96 -0.83 -10.43 3.12
N TRP A 97 -0.30 -11.22 2.19
CA TRP A 97 0.88 -10.91 1.39
C TRP A 97 0.59 -11.16 -0.07
N TYR A 98 0.99 -10.21 -0.90
CA TYR A 98 1.01 -10.31 -2.34
C TYR A 98 2.35 -10.88 -2.80
N ALA A 99 2.38 -11.53 -3.96
CA ALA A 99 3.59 -12.17 -4.46
C ALA A 99 3.76 -12.08 -5.99
N PHE A 100 4.92 -11.58 -6.41
CA PHE A 100 5.43 -11.72 -7.77
C PHE A 100 6.63 -12.67 -7.74
N ASP A 101 6.43 -13.89 -8.24
CA ASP A 101 7.48 -14.90 -8.38
C ASP A 101 7.92 -15.04 -9.83
N GLU A 102 9.18 -15.38 -10.06
CA GLU A 102 9.70 -15.71 -11.37
C GLU A 102 9.02 -17.00 -11.87
N ILE A 103 8.39 -16.89 -13.03
CA ILE A 103 7.66 -18.00 -13.66
C ILE A 103 8.22 -18.16 -15.07
N GLN A 104 8.65 -19.38 -15.38
CA GLN A 104 9.31 -19.69 -16.66
C GLN A 104 8.33 -19.56 -17.84
N ASP A 105 7.12 -20.09 -17.69
CA ASP A 105 6.10 -19.98 -18.72
C ASP A 105 5.58 -18.54 -18.85
N ILE A 106 5.77 -17.95 -20.04
CA ILE A 106 5.48 -16.54 -20.30
C ILE A 106 3.99 -16.25 -20.18
N PHE A 107 3.12 -17.17 -20.62
CA PHE A 107 1.68 -16.97 -20.59
C PHE A 107 1.16 -16.96 -19.14
N THR A 108 1.52 -17.99 -18.37
CA THR A 108 1.19 -18.12 -16.95
C THR A 108 1.75 -16.94 -16.15
N ARG A 109 3.00 -16.53 -16.43
CA ARG A 109 3.62 -15.37 -15.77
C ARG A 109 2.80 -14.10 -15.98
N LYS A 110 2.49 -13.77 -17.24
CA LYS A 110 1.72 -12.56 -17.57
C LYS A 110 0.34 -12.58 -16.92
N GLN A 111 -0.36 -13.72 -16.96
CA GLN A 111 -1.67 -13.86 -16.33
C GLN A 111 -1.59 -13.68 -14.82
N LYS A 112 -0.69 -14.38 -14.12
CA LYS A 112 -0.53 -14.26 -12.66
C LYS A 112 -0.20 -12.82 -12.27
N TYR A 113 0.74 -12.18 -12.96
CA TYR A 113 1.15 -10.81 -12.64
C TYR A 113 0.02 -9.80 -12.86
N GLN A 114 -0.77 -9.98 -13.92
CA GLN A 114 -1.95 -9.16 -14.15
C GLN A 114 -2.98 -9.33 -13.03
N SER A 115 -3.30 -10.58 -12.66
CA SER A 115 -4.26 -10.88 -11.60
C SER A 115 -3.81 -10.35 -10.24
N GLU A 116 -2.52 -10.50 -9.91
CA GLU A 116 -1.96 -10.03 -8.64
C GLU A 116 -2.00 -8.49 -8.55
N ARG A 117 -1.61 -7.80 -9.63
CA ARG A 117 -1.70 -6.35 -9.72
C ARG A 117 -3.15 -5.88 -9.60
N GLN A 118 -4.08 -6.55 -10.26
CA GLN A 118 -5.50 -6.21 -10.18
C GLN A 118 -6.02 -6.37 -8.74
N LEU A 119 -5.64 -7.45 -8.07
CA LEU A 119 -6.00 -7.69 -6.67
C LEU A 119 -5.48 -6.60 -5.73
N VAL A 120 -4.24 -6.11 -5.94
CA VAL A 120 -3.69 -4.98 -5.17
C VAL A 120 -4.54 -3.73 -5.33
N LEU A 121 -4.93 -3.39 -6.55
CA LEU A 121 -5.74 -2.19 -6.83
C LEU A 121 -7.14 -2.33 -6.20
N GLU A 122 -7.79 -3.46 -6.42
CA GLU A 122 -9.10 -3.76 -5.85
C GLU A 122 -9.10 -3.71 -4.32
N ASP A 123 -8.06 -4.27 -3.68
CA ASP A 123 -7.97 -4.26 -2.22
C ASP A 123 -7.76 -2.84 -1.68
N ILE A 124 -6.99 -2.00 -2.38
CA ILE A 124 -6.84 -0.59 -2.01
C ILE A 124 -8.18 0.14 -2.12
N GLU A 125 -8.91 -0.03 -3.22
CA GLU A 125 -10.19 0.65 -3.45
C GLU A 125 -11.29 0.16 -2.50
N LYS A 126 -11.34 -1.14 -2.23
CA LYS A 126 -12.42 -1.77 -1.46
C LYS A 126 -12.18 -1.73 0.05
N TYR A 127 -10.92 -1.74 0.50
CA TYR A 127 -10.60 -1.85 1.92
C TYR A 127 -9.77 -0.68 2.43
N ALA A 128 -8.66 -0.32 1.78
CA ALA A 128 -7.77 0.71 2.31
C ALA A 128 -8.41 2.11 2.26
N LEU A 129 -8.97 2.52 1.11
CA LEU A 129 -9.60 3.84 0.97
C LEU A 129 -10.84 4.00 1.86
N PRO A 130 -11.79 3.05 1.91
CA PRO A 130 -12.94 3.15 2.80
C PRO A 130 -12.55 3.13 4.27
N PHE A 131 -11.50 2.42 4.66
CA PHE A 131 -10.96 2.49 6.02
C PHE A 131 -10.45 3.89 6.34
N LEU A 132 -9.61 4.46 5.47
CA LEU A 132 -9.06 5.80 5.64
C LEU A 132 -10.14 6.88 5.70
N ASP A 133 -11.20 6.75 4.90
CA ASP A 133 -12.27 7.74 4.83
C ASP A 133 -13.17 7.79 6.08
N LYS A 134 -13.05 6.81 7.00
CA LYS A 134 -13.70 6.87 8.32
C LYS A 134 -13.12 7.94 9.23
N PHE A 135 -11.91 8.42 8.95
CA PHE A 135 -11.19 9.34 9.82
C PHE A 135 -11.18 10.74 9.20
N THR A 136 -11.96 11.62 9.80
CA THR A 136 -12.21 12.98 9.32
C THR A 136 -11.80 14.05 10.32
N ASN A 137 -11.55 13.67 11.57
CA ASN A 137 -11.20 14.58 12.66
C ASN A 137 -10.43 13.83 13.77
N GLN A 138 -10.00 14.58 14.79
CA GLN A 138 -9.24 14.06 15.92
C GLN A 138 -10.01 13.06 16.80
N ASN A 139 -11.33 13.26 16.99
CA ASN A 139 -12.13 12.35 17.81
C ASN A 139 -12.19 10.95 17.18
N ASP A 140 -12.30 10.86 15.86
CA ASP A 140 -12.31 9.59 15.12
C ASP A 140 -11.02 8.79 15.38
N ILE A 141 -9.89 9.48 15.57
CA ILE A 141 -8.58 8.86 15.80
C ILE A 141 -8.41 8.43 17.26
N GLU A 142 -8.72 9.31 18.21
CA GLU A 142 -8.48 9.08 19.65
C GLU A 142 -9.34 7.96 20.28
N HIS A 143 -10.42 7.56 19.61
CA HIS A 143 -11.36 6.54 20.09
C HIS A 143 -11.29 5.24 19.32
N PHE A 144 -10.44 5.13 18.29
CA PHE A 144 -10.43 3.95 17.42
C PHE A 144 -10.05 2.65 18.14
N TYR A 145 -9.12 2.71 19.09
CA TYR A 145 -8.66 1.53 19.85
C TYR A 145 -9.32 1.38 21.23
N LYS A 146 -10.32 2.21 21.56
CA LYS A 146 -11.06 2.14 22.83
C LYS A 146 -12.34 1.33 22.65
#